data_AF-A0A8X7XN77-F1
#
_entry.id   AF-A0A8X7XN77-F1
#
_cell.length_a   1.000
_cell.length_b   1.000
_cell.length_c   1.000
_cell.angle_alpha   90.00
_cell.angle_beta   90.00
_cell.angle_gamma   90.00
#
_symmetry.space_group_name_H-M   'P 1'
#
loop_
_entity.id
_entity.type
_entity.pdbx_description
1 polymer ?
#
loop_
_entity_poly.entity_id
_entity_poly.type
_entity_poly.pdbx_seq_one_letter_code
_entity_poly.pdbx_strand_id
1 'polypeptide(L)'
;MPIRDPDPVVFLENELLYGEAFPVSAEVLDSSFCLPIGKAKVFLPQIEKEGKDVTITAFSKMVGYALKAAEILAKEGISAEVINLRSIRPLDRNTINASVRKTNRLVTVEEGFPQHGVGAEICASVVEESFGHLDAPVERIAGADVPMPYAANLERLAVPQVCSVVLCNMSLSTNGLLLRILFAQQRELATDLCNWLQLLDGILIEVQKPHPKSRLVYCWLFAHHWNLRDVHFPLCYYWGGTAH
;
A
#
# COMPACT_ATOMS: atom_id res chain seq x y z
N MET A 1 -16.63 -2.84 25.91
CA MET A 1 -16.81 -1.71 24.98
C MET A 1 -18.04 -1.93 24.09
N PRO A 2 -18.12 -2.89 23.14
CA PRO A 2 -19.32 -3.08 22.31
C PRO A 2 -20.59 -3.38 23.13
N ILE A 3 -20.47 -4.20 24.18
CA ILE A 3 -21.59 -4.62 25.05
C ILE A 3 -22.22 -3.46 25.84
N ARG A 4 -21.47 -2.36 26.04
CA ARG A 4 -21.92 -1.21 26.83
C ARG A 4 -22.63 -0.14 25.99
N ASP A 5 -22.56 -0.24 24.67
CA ASP A 5 -23.18 0.71 23.76
C ASP A 5 -24.68 0.41 23.61
N PRO A 6 -25.58 1.42 23.68
CA PRO A 6 -27.01 1.19 23.51
C PRO A 6 -27.40 0.90 22.06
N ASP A 7 -26.54 1.22 21.09
CA ASP A 7 -26.79 1.05 19.66
C ASP A 7 -26.16 -0.25 19.12
N PRO A 8 -26.61 -0.77 17.96
CA PRO A 8 -26.04 -1.99 17.39
C PRO A 8 -24.58 -1.80 16.95
N VAL A 9 -23.68 -2.60 17.52
CA VAL A 9 -22.25 -2.61 17.19
C VAL A 9 -21.86 -3.93 16.54
N VAL A 10 -21.26 -3.86 15.35
CA VAL A 10 -20.64 -5.02 14.69
C VAL A 10 -19.18 -5.10 15.07
N PHE A 11 -18.77 -6.21 15.68
CA PHE A 11 -17.38 -6.46 16.06
C PHE A 11 -16.77 -7.50 15.12
N LEU A 12 -15.84 -7.06 14.27
CA LEU A 12 -15.16 -7.90 13.28
C LEU A 12 -13.83 -8.38 13.85
N GLU A 13 -13.80 -9.62 14.31
CA GLU A 13 -12.60 -10.27 14.79
C GLU A 13 -11.78 -10.88 13.64
N ASN A 14 -10.53 -11.25 13.91
CA ASN A 14 -9.67 -11.91 12.95
C ASN A 14 -9.14 -13.21 13.55
N GLU A 15 -9.45 -14.33 12.90
CA GLU A 15 -9.08 -15.66 13.37
C GLU A 15 -7.58 -15.81 13.62
N LEU A 16 -6.75 -15.29 12.71
CA LEU A 16 -5.31 -15.42 12.77
C LEU A 16 -4.70 -14.67 13.97
N LEU A 17 -5.41 -13.68 14.51
CA LEU A 17 -4.96 -12.92 15.68
C LEU A 17 -5.26 -13.60 17.01
N TYR A 18 -6.14 -14.61 17.06
CA TYR A 18 -6.46 -15.29 18.32
C TYR A 18 -5.26 -16.04 18.92
N GLY A 19 -4.36 -16.54 18.07
CA GLY A 19 -3.16 -17.26 18.50
C GLY A 19 -1.95 -16.36 18.80
N GLU A 20 -2.04 -15.05 18.54
CA GLU A 20 -0.94 -14.13 18.77
C GLU A 20 -0.94 -13.57 20.20
N ALA A 21 0.22 -13.62 20.84
CA ALA A 21 0.41 -13.06 22.18
C ALA A 21 0.91 -11.61 22.08
N PHE A 22 0.22 -10.71 22.78
CA PHE A 22 0.61 -9.31 22.90
C PHE A 22 0.94 -8.98 24.36
N PRO A 23 1.87 -8.03 24.61
CA PRO A 23 2.10 -7.55 25.96
C PRO A 23 0.83 -6.89 26.50
N VAL A 24 0.37 -7.35 27.67
CA VAL A 24 -0.83 -6.83 28.34
C VAL A 24 -0.39 -5.93 29.50
N SER A 25 -0.80 -4.67 29.48
CA SER A 25 -0.59 -3.75 30.60
C SER A 25 -1.60 -4.01 31.72
N ALA A 26 -1.25 -3.62 32.96
CA ALA A 26 -2.15 -3.77 34.11
C ALA A 26 -3.49 -3.05 33.91
N GLU A 27 -3.51 -1.93 33.18
CA GLU A 27 -4.73 -1.18 32.83
C GLU A 27 -5.72 -2.01 32.01
N VAL A 28 -5.25 -2.89 31.12
CA VAL A 28 -6.10 -3.72 30.25
C VAL A 28 -6.76 -4.85 31.04
N LEU A 29 -6.15 -5.26 32.16
CA LEU A 29 -6.70 -6.29 33.05
C LEU A 29 -7.82 -5.75 33.95
N ASP A 30 -8.01 -4.44 34.01
CA ASP A 30 -9.08 -3.83 34.79
C ASP A 30 -10.44 -4.03 34.10
N SER A 31 -11.45 -4.48 34.87
CA SER A 31 -12.82 -4.68 34.38
C SER A 31 -13.51 -3.42 33.85
N SER A 32 -13.03 -2.24 34.25
CA SER A 32 -13.52 -0.94 33.80
C SER A 32 -12.92 -0.52 32.45
N PHE A 33 -11.82 -1.16 32.02
CA PHE A 33 -11.11 -0.81 30.79
C PHE A 33 -12.05 -0.78 29.58
N CYS A 34 -12.10 0.37 28.94
CA CYS A 34 -12.86 0.58 27.72
C CYS A 34 -12.13 1.57 26.82
N LEU A 35 -12.09 1.23 25.54
CA LEU A 35 -11.65 2.16 24.51
C LEU A 35 -12.86 2.93 23.97
N PRO A 36 -12.69 4.19 23.53
CA PRO A 36 -13.75 4.92 22.85
C PRO A 36 -13.95 4.44 21.41
N ILE A 37 -15.21 4.28 20.98
CA ILE A 37 -15.55 3.95 19.59
C ILE A 37 -15.27 5.20 18.73
N GLY A 38 -14.73 5.00 17.52
CA GLY A 38 -14.43 6.10 16.60
C GLY A 38 -13.13 6.83 16.90
N LYS A 39 -12.23 6.23 17.69
CA LYS A 39 -10.90 6.78 17.98
C LYS A 39 -9.80 5.85 17.52
N ALA A 40 -9.01 6.33 16.57
CA ALA A 40 -7.83 5.63 16.09
C ALA A 40 -6.70 5.69 17.13
N LYS A 41 -5.73 4.77 17.02
CA LYS A 41 -4.48 4.82 17.76
C LYS A 41 -3.33 5.01 16.81
N VAL A 42 -2.55 6.05 17.06
CA VAL A 42 -1.27 6.30 16.37
C VAL A 42 -0.18 5.50 17.06
N PHE A 43 0.59 4.78 16.29
CA PHE A 43 1.80 4.08 16.69
C PHE A 43 2.99 4.78 16.03
N LEU A 44 3.96 5.14 16.87
CA LEU A 44 5.25 5.64 16.45
C LEU A 44 6.26 4.51 16.74
N PRO A 45 6.61 3.70 15.73
CA PRO A 45 7.54 2.59 15.93
C PRO A 45 8.97 3.06 16.21
N GLN A 46 9.28 4.33 15.98
CA GLN A 46 10.57 4.95 16.35
C GLN A 46 10.39 5.91 17.52
N ILE A 47 11.17 5.69 18.59
CA ILE A 47 11.10 6.46 19.84
C ILE A 47 11.68 7.88 19.67
N GLU A 48 12.57 8.10 18.69
CA GLU A 48 13.36 9.33 18.61
C GLU A 48 12.86 10.35 17.56
N LYS A 49 11.90 9.98 16.71
CA LYS A 49 11.37 10.89 15.67
C LYS A 49 9.87 10.70 15.51
N GLU A 50 9.12 11.80 15.68
CA GLU A 50 7.75 11.90 15.17
C GLU A 50 7.77 11.51 13.68
N GLY A 51 6.82 10.67 13.24
CA GLY A 51 6.73 10.22 11.85
C GLY A 51 6.57 11.40 10.91
N LYS A 52 7.52 11.60 9.98
CA LYS A 52 7.57 12.76 9.08
C LYS A 52 7.44 12.41 7.62
N ASP A 53 7.66 11.16 7.23
CA ASP A 53 7.84 10.82 5.83
C ASP A 53 6.59 10.20 5.21
N VAL A 54 5.86 9.35 5.96
CA VAL A 54 4.67 8.70 5.43
C VAL A 54 3.68 8.32 6.54
N THR A 55 2.40 8.54 6.30
CA THR A 55 1.31 8.00 7.12
C THR A 55 0.83 6.67 6.53
N ILE A 56 0.76 5.63 7.34
CA ILE A 56 0.24 4.31 6.97
C ILE A 56 -1.00 4.04 7.81
N THR A 57 -2.16 3.92 7.17
CA THR A 57 -3.41 3.54 7.86
C THR A 57 -3.67 2.04 7.68
N ALA A 58 -4.05 1.36 8.76
CA ALA A 58 -4.37 -0.06 8.72
C ALA A 58 -5.42 -0.42 9.77
N PHE A 59 -6.08 -1.56 9.59
CA PHE A 59 -6.99 -2.15 10.57
C PHE A 59 -6.84 -3.67 10.61
N SER A 60 -7.34 -4.30 11.68
CA SER A 60 -7.24 -5.75 11.88
C SER A 60 -5.77 -6.24 11.80
N LYS A 61 -5.53 -7.43 11.23
CA LYS A 61 -4.19 -8.03 11.14
C LYS A 61 -3.18 -7.19 10.34
N MET A 62 -3.65 -6.34 9.43
CA MET A 62 -2.79 -5.48 8.60
C MET A 62 -2.02 -4.45 9.42
N VAL A 63 -2.45 -4.13 10.65
CA VAL A 63 -1.70 -3.26 11.56
C VAL A 63 -0.34 -3.88 11.90
N GLY A 64 -0.28 -5.18 12.17
CA GLY A 64 0.99 -5.87 12.45
C GLY A 64 1.94 -5.86 11.23
N TYR A 65 1.38 -5.95 10.03
CA TYR A 65 2.15 -5.89 8.78
C TYR A 65 2.68 -4.47 8.53
N ALA A 66 1.88 -3.44 8.79
CA ALA A 66 2.28 -2.05 8.71
C ALA A 66 3.39 -1.69 9.72
N LEU A 67 3.32 -2.20 10.95
CA LEU A 67 4.37 -2.01 11.96
C LEU A 67 5.69 -2.66 11.52
N LYS A 68 5.66 -3.91 11.04
CA LYS A 68 6.85 -4.59 10.48
C LYS A 68 7.42 -3.84 9.28
N ALA A 69 6.57 -3.31 8.39
CA ALA A 69 7.02 -2.50 7.27
C ALA A 69 7.68 -1.21 7.74
N ALA A 70 7.13 -0.55 8.76
CA ALA A 70 7.72 0.65 9.35
C ALA A 70 9.09 0.38 10.00
N GLU A 71 9.30 -0.77 10.64
CA GLU A 71 10.62 -1.19 11.15
C GLU A 71 11.66 -1.40 10.04
N ILE A 72 11.23 -1.90 8.87
CA ILE A 72 12.11 -2.06 7.70
C ILE A 72 12.46 -0.69 7.11
N LEU A 73 11.44 0.16 6.89
CA LEU A 73 11.61 1.53 6.40
C LEU A 73 12.50 2.38 7.33
N ALA A 74 12.44 2.13 8.64
CA ALA A 74 13.30 2.78 9.63
C ALA A 74 14.80 2.55 9.34
N LYS A 75 15.17 1.34 8.91
CA LYS A 75 16.56 0.98 8.58
C LYS A 75 17.05 1.72 7.33
N GLU A 76 16.14 2.10 6.45
CA GLU A 76 16.40 2.92 5.26
C GLU A 76 16.35 4.43 5.56
N GLY A 77 16.15 4.81 6.83
CA GLY A 77 16.08 6.20 7.27
C GLY A 77 14.71 6.85 7.07
N ILE A 78 13.66 6.08 6.79
CA ILE A 78 12.30 6.56 6.52
C ILE A 78 11.43 6.37 7.77
N SER A 79 10.83 7.46 8.22
CA SER A 79 10.01 7.53 9.42
C SER A 79 8.52 7.47 9.07
N ALA A 80 7.94 6.28 9.27
CA ALA A 80 6.53 6.00 9.02
C ALA A 80 5.68 6.12 10.30
N GLU A 81 4.58 6.88 10.22
CA GLU A 81 3.55 6.95 11.25
C GLU A 81 2.46 5.91 10.95
N VAL A 82 2.24 4.94 11.84
CA VAL A 82 1.26 3.86 11.63
C VAL A 82 -0.01 4.16 12.43
N ILE A 83 -1.15 4.28 11.75
CA ILE A 83 -2.45 4.53 12.37
C ILE A 83 -3.28 3.25 12.34
N ASN A 84 -3.58 2.72 13.53
CA ASN A 84 -4.59 1.69 13.72
C ASN A 84 -5.97 2.34 13.83
N LEU A 85 -6.82 2.12 12.83
CA LEU A 85 -8.14 2.75 12.75
C LEU A 85 -9.05 2.38 13.92
N ARG A 86 -8.98 1.13 14.39
CA ARG A 86 -9.86 0.50 15.41
C ARG A 86 -11.34 0.44 15.04
N SER A 87 -11.94 1.55 14.64
CA SER A 87 -13.33 1.69 14.22
C SER A 87 -13.40 2.07 12.76
N ILE A 88 -14.16 1.30 11.97
CA ILE A 88 -14.43 1.60 10.57
C ILE A 88 -15.57 2.63 10.45
N ARG A 89 -16.57 2.53 11.34
CA ARG A 89 -17.68 3.47 11.42
C ARG A 89 -18.04 3.75 12.89
N PRO A 90 -18.03 5.02 13.33
CA PRO A 90 -17.53 6.19 12.62
C PRO A 90 -16.00 6.13 12.43
N LEU A 91 -15.52 6.61 11.27
CA LEU A 91 -14.09 6.69 10.95
C LEU A 91 -13.48 7.93 11.62
N ASP A 92 -12.32 7.78 12.26
CA ASP A 92 -11.59 8.89 12.89
C ASP A 92 -10.82 9.73 11.85
N ARG A 93 -11.56 10.44 10.99
CA ARG A 93 -11.02 11.30 9.93
C ARG A 93 -10.03 12.32 10.47
N ASN A 94 -10.32 12.89 11.64
CA ASN A 94 -9.49 13.93 12.26
C ASN A 94 -8.06 13.47 12.51
N THR A 95 -7.88 12.27 13.09
CA THR A 95 -6.55 11.70 13.36
C THR A 95 -5.79 11.42 12.06
N ILE A 96 -6.47 10.87 11.04
CA ILE A 96 -5.87 10.58 9.73
C ILE A 96 -5.41 11.88 9.07
N ASN A 97 -6.30 12.87 8.95
CA ASN A 97 -6.01 14.15 8.31
C ASN A 97 -4.93 14.94 9.06
N ALA A 98 -4.92 14.92 10.39
CA ALA A 98 -3.85 15.52 11.17
C ALA A 98 -2.49 14.85 10.90
N SER A 99 -2.47 13.54 10.71
CA SER A 99 -1.25 12.80 10.36
C SER A 99 -0.76 13.14 8.96
N VAL A 100 -1.67 13.13 7.97
CA VAL A 100 -1.33 13.45 6.57
C VAL A 100 -0.81 14.88 6.44
N ARG A 101 -1.34 15.84 7.18
CA ARG A 101 -0.81 17.22 7.18
C ARG A 101 0.62 17.34 7.72
N LYS A 102 1.10 16.35 8.49
CA LYS A 102 2.49 16.29 8.98
C LYS A 102 3.41 15.59 7.98
N THR A 103 2.94 14.50 7.37
CA THR A 103 3.77 13.59 6.55
C THR A 103 3.66 13.83 5.05
N ASN A 104 2.66 14.59 4.61
CA ASN A 104 2.30 14.88 3.22
C ASN A 104 2.03 13.66 2.32
N ARG A 105 2.00 12.44 2.89
CA ARG A 105 1.91 11.17 2.14
C ARG A 105 1.07 10.16 2.89
N LEU A 106 0.25 9.40 2.15
CA LEU A 106 -0.66 8.43 2.72
C LEU A 106 -0.64 7.12 1.96
N VAL A 107 -0.54 6.02 2.72
CA VAL A 107 -0.76 4.65 2.27
C VAL A 107 -1.87 4.04 3.11
N THR A 108 -2.87 3.43 2.47
CA THR A 108 -3.91 2.66 3.17
C THR A 108 -3.67 1.17 2.97
N VAL A 109 -3.76 0.37 4.03
CA VAL A 109 -3.54 -1.08 3.99
C VAL A 109 -4.77 -1.81 4.52
N GLU A 110 -5.38 -2.62 3.67
CA GLU A 110 -6.53 -3.45 4.00
C GLU A 110 -6.44 -4.84 3.39
N GLU A 111 -7.03 -5.84 4.04
CA GLU A 111 -7.09 -7.21 3.50
C GLU A 111 -8.24 -7.39 2.51
N GLY A 112 -9.27 -6.54 2.61
CA GLY A 112 -10.47 -6.63 1.79
C GLY A 112 -10.22 -6.31 0.32
N PHE A 113 -11.29 -6.41 -0.47
CA PHE A 113 -11.23 -6.07 -1.89
C PHE A 113 -10.95 -4.59 -2.13
N PRO A 114 -10.26 -4.26 -3.24
CA PRO A 114 -9.86 -2.88 -3.54
C PRO A 114 -11.05 -2.00 -3.93
N GLN A 115 -12.11 -2.58 -4.52
CA GLN A 115 -13.28 -1.84 -4.95
C GLN A 115 -14.20 -1.58 -3.75
N HIS A 116 -14.59 -0.32 -3.55
CA HIS A 116 -15.46 0.11 -2.45
C HIS A 116 -14.97 -0.29 -1.05
N GLY A 117 -13.67 -0.52 -0.90
CA GLY A 117 -13.02 -0.82 0.37
C GLY A 117 -12.88 0.38 1.30
N VAL A 118 -12.36 0.15 2.50
CA VAL A 118 -12.15 1.19 3.52
C VAL A 118 -11.11 2.20 3.03
N GLY A 119 -10.10 1.76 2.28
CA GLY A 119 -9.10 2.65 1.69
C GLY A 119 -9.68 3.66 0.72
N ALA A 120 -10.81 3.36 0.06
CA ALA A 120 -11.49 4.30 -0.83
C ALA A 120 -12.11 5.47 -0.04
N GLU A 121 -12.78 5.18 1.08
CA GLU A 121 -13.37 6.21 1.95
C GLU A 121 -12.29 7.07 2.61
N ILE A 122 -11.18 6.47 3.04
CA ILE A 122 -10.04 7.21 3.60
C ILE A 122 -9.45 8.15 2.55
N CYS A 123 -9.26 7.68 1.32
CA CYS A 123 -8.76 8.49 0.22
C CYS A 123 -9.69 9.68 -0.06
N ALA A 124 -11.01 9.44 -0.12
CA ALA A 124 -12.00 10.49 -0.30
C ALA A 124 -11.93 11.54 0.82
N SER A 125 -11.90 11.11 2.09
CA SER A 125 -11.77 12.01 3.23
C SER A 125 -10.53 12.91 3.16
N VAL A 126 -9.40 12.35 2.74
CA VAL A 126 -8.12 13.06 2.70
C VAL A 126 -8.09 14.05 1.53
N VAL A 127 -8.69 13.67 0.38
CA VAL A 127 -8.85 14.60 -0.74
C VAL A 127 -9.82 15.74 -0.39
N GLU A 128 -10.88 15.47 0.36
CA GLU A 128 -11.83 16.51 0.80
C GLU A 128 -11.20 17.52 1.78
N GLU A 129 -10.38 17.06 2.73
CA GLU A 129 -9.96 17.89 3.87
C GLU A 129 -8.47 18.27 3.90
N SER A 130 -7.62 17.54 3.15
CA SER A 130 -6.16 17.64 3.27
C SER A 130 -5.42 17.58 1.93
N PHE A 131 -6.13 17.66 0.79
CA PHE A 131 -5.53 17.54 -0.55
C PHE A 131 -4.35 18.51 -0.78
N GLY A 132 -4.46 19.74 -0.29
CA GLY A 132 -3.40 20.75 -0.45
C GLY A 132 -2.08 20.44 0.26
N HIS A 133 -2.05 19.42 1.11
CA HIS A 133 -0.85 18.96 1.82
C HIS A 133 -0.23 17.71 1.18
N LEU A 134 -0.87 17.08 0.19
CA LEU A 134 -0.35 15.85 -0.41
C LEU A 134 0.77 16.15 -1.42
N ASP A 135 1.97 15.64 -1.14
CA ASP A 135 3.12 15.71 -2.06
C ASP A 135 3.09 14.59 -3.12
N ALA A 136 2.25 13.58 -2.93
CA ALA A 136 2.10 12.42 -3.78
C ALA A 136 0.66 11.87 -3.71
N PRO A 137 0.18 11.16 -4.75
CA PRO A 137 -1.14 10.54 -4.71
C PRO A 137 -1.23 9.53 -3.56
N VAL A 138 -2.43 9.41 -2.99
CA VAL A 138 -2.72 8.38 -1.97
C VAL A 138 -2.65 7.00 -2.62
N GLU A 139 -1.87 6.10 -2.03
CA GLU A 139 -1.75 4.73 -2.50
C GLU A 139 -2.54 3.77 -1.63
N ARG A 140 -3.17 2.77 -2.28
CA ARG A 140 -4.02 1.79 -1.61
C ARG A 140 -3.49 0.39 -1.84
N ILE A 141 -3.19 -0.28 -0.74
CA ILE A 141 -2.78 -1.68 -0.71
C ILE A 141 -3.98 -2.45 -0.17
N ALA A 142 -4.55 -3.28 -1.05
CA ALA A 142 -5.72 -4.11 -0.76
C ALA A 142 -5.43 -5.55 -1.15
N GLY A 143 -6.33 -6.47 -0.79
CA GLY A 143 -6.32 -7.82 -1.35
C GLY A 143 -6.47 -7.80 -2.88
N ALA A 144 -6.07 -8.88 -3.53
CA ALA A 144 -6.31 -9.05 -4.95
C ALA A 144 -7.83 -9.10 -5.23
N ASP A 145 -8.25 -8.55 -6.36
CA ASP A 145 -9.66 -8.48 -6.78
C ASP A 145 -10.14 -9.81 -7.37
N VAL A 146 -9.98 -10.88 -6.58
CA VAL A 146 -10.32 -12.26 -6.94
C VAL A 146 -10.88 -12.97 -5.71
N PRO A 147 -11.83 -13.91 -5.87
CA PRO A 147 -12.22 -14.79 -4.77
C PRO A 147 -11.00 -15.48 -4.16
N MET A 148 -10.96 -15.60 -2.82
CA MET A 148 -9.80 -16.12 -2.11
C MET A 148 -9.44 -17.53 -2.61
N PRO A 149 -8.25 -17.73 -3.20
CA PRO A 149 -7.84 -19.02 -3.73
C PRO A 149 -7.44 -19.97 -2.60
N TYR A 150 -7.76 -21.26 -2.75
CA TYR A 150 -7.43 -22.29 -1.76
C TYR A 150 -5.94 -22.66 -1.73
N ALA A 151 -5.26 -22.59 -2.87
CA ALA A 151 -3.86 -22.99 -2.95
C ALA A 151 -2.97 -22.00 -2.17
N ALA A 152 -2.22 -22.49 -1.19
CA ALA A 152 -1.45 -21.65 -0.26
C ALA A 152 -0.47 -20.68 -0.93
N ASN A 153 0.07 -21.03 -2.11
CA ASN A 153 0.91 -20.14 -2.91
C ASN A 153 0.12 -18.96 -3.49
N LEU A 154 -1.10 -19.20 -3.97
CA LEU A 154 -1.98 -18.17 -4.52
C LEU A 154 -2.62 -17.33 -3.42
N GLU A 155 -2.95 -17.93 -2.27
CA GLU A 155 -3.49 -17.23 -1.11
C GLU A 155 -2.53 -16.14 -0.61
N ARG A 156 -1.23 -16.46 -0.52
CA ARG A 156 -0.19 -15.48 -0.16
C ARG A 156 -0.08 -14.31 -1.14
N LEU A 157 -0.37 -14.55 -2.42
CA LEU A 157 -0.36 -13.50 -3.45
C LEU A 157 -1.65 -12.68 -3.43
N ALA A 158 -2.76 -13.27 -2.96
CA ALA A 158 -4.04 -12.59 -2.85
C ALA A 158 -4.12 -11.65 -1.65
N VAL A 159 -3.37 -11.91 -0.58
CA VAL A 159 -3.33 -11.08 0.64
C VAL A 159 -2.12 -10.14 0.63
N PRO A 160 -2.25 -8.87 1.07
CA PRO A 160 -1.10 -7.98 1.19
C PRO A 160 0.02 -8.53 2.06
N GLN A 161 1.25 -8.35 1.60
CA GLN A 161 2.45 -8.76 2.32
C GLN A 161 3.21 -7.53 2.81
N VAL A 162 4.11 -7.72 3.78
CA VAL A 162 4.97 -6.64 4.31
C VAL A 162 5.76 -5.98 3.18
N CYS A 163 6.26 -6.76 2.22
CA CYS A 163 6.96 -6.23 1.05
C CYS A 163 6.09 -5.31 0.18
N SER A 164 4.78 -5.57 0.08
CA SER A 164 3.85 -4.72 -0.66
C SER A 164 3.80 -3.30 -0.06
N VAL A 165 3.86 -3.20 1.27
CA VAL A 165 3.86 -1.91 2.00
C VAL A 165 5.17 -1.17 1.81
N VAL A 166 6.31 -1.87 1.89
CA VAL A 166 7.63 -1.27 1.67
C VAL A 166 7.79 -0.77 0.22
N LEU A 167 7.40 -1.57 -0.76
CA LEU A 167 7.49 -1.22 -2.19
C LEU A 167 6.64 0.00 -2.56
N CYS A 168 5.48 0.15 -1.91
CA CYS A 168 4.58 1.28 -2.15
C CYS A 168 5.27 2.62 -1.84
N ASN A 169 6.07 2.70 -0.78
CA ASN A 169 6.83 3.89 -0.44
C ASN A 169 7.86 4.27 -1.54
N MET A 170 8.52 3.28 -2.15
CA MET A 170 9.45 3.54 -3.25
C MET A 170 8.76 4.22 -4.45
N SER A 171 7.49 3.88 -4.68
CA SER A 171 6.67 4.48 -5.75
C SER A 171 6.26 5.93 -5.48
N LEU A 172 6.27 6.35 -4.21
CA LEU A 172 5.96 7.70 -3.77
C LEU A 172 7.19 8.61 -3.79
N SER A 173 8.41 8.07 -3.75
CA SER A 173 9.64 8.86 -3.87
C SER A 173 9.72 9.57 -5.24
N THR A 174 10.35 10.74 -5.32
CA THR A 174 10.41 11.61 -6.52
C THR A 174 11.01 10.97 -7.77
N ASN A 175 11.69 9.81 -7.64
CA ASN A 175 12.19 8.99 -8.75
C ASN A 175 11.24 7.85 -9.17
N GLY A 176 10.06 7.75 -8.53
CA GLY A 176 9.14 6.63 -8.62
C GLY A 176 8.38 6.50 -9.94
N LEU A 177 8.29 7.54 -10.77
CA LEU A 177 7.56 7.47 -12.05
C LEU A 177 8.20 6.46 -13.02
N LEU A 178 9.55 6.40 -13.05
CA LEU A 178 10.32 5.45 -13.87
C LEU A 178 10.18 4.00 -13.35
N LEU A 179 10.19 3.83 -12.04
CA LEU A 179 9.99 2.53 -11.40
C LEU A 179 8.54 2.01 -11.56
N ARG A 180 7.54 2.90 -11.56
CA ARG A 180 6.14 2.52 -11.84
C ARG A 180 5.95 1.95 -13.24
N ILE A 181 6.63 2.52 -14.24
CA ILE A 181 6.60 1.98 -15.62
C ILE A 181 7.31 0.62 -15.67
N LEU A 182 8.48 0.50 -15.05
CA LEU A 182 9.22 -0.76 -14.97
C LEU A 182 8.44 -1.87 -14.24
N PHE A 183 7.77 -1.55 -13.13
CA PHE A 183 6.97 -2.51 -12.36
C PHE A 183 5.60 -2.81 -12.98
N ALA A 184 4.95 -1.84 -13.63
CA ALA A 184 3.74 -2.10 -14.41
C ALA A 184 4.03 -3.07 -15.56
N GLN A 185 5.22 -2.98 -16.16
CA GLN A 185 5.70 -3.88 -17.19
C GLN A 185 6.17 -5.24 -16.64
N GLN A 186 6.53 -5.33 -15.36
CA GLN A 186 6.86 -6.60 -14.68
C GLN A 186 5.66 -7.30 -14.03
N ARG A 187 4.49 -6.66 -13.84
CA ARG A 187 3.28 -7.36 -13.38
C ARG A 187 2.79 -8.42 -14.36
N GLU A 188 3.13 -8.33 -15.65
CA GLU A 188 2.87 -9.39 -16.64
C GLU A 188 3.88 -10.56 -16.57
N LEU A 189 4.97 -10.43 -15.79
CA LEU A 189 6.06 -11.42 -15.71
C LEU A 189 6.35 -11.91 -14.27
N ALA A 190 5.57 -11.47 -13.27
CA ALA A 190 5.86 -11.72 -11.86
C ALA A 190 5.26 -13.04 -11.33
N THR A 191 5.85 -14.17 -11.73
CA THR A 191 5.78 -15.42 -10.94
C THR A 191 7.03 -15.69 -10.11
N ASP A 192 8.14 -14.94 -10.28
CA ASP A 192 9.45 -15.30 -9.70
C ASP A 192 10.15 -14.25 -8.81
N LEU A 193 9.51 -13.11 -8.50
CA LEU A 193 10.17 -12.00 -7.80
C LEU A 193 10.41 -12.19 -6.29
N CYS A 194 9.78 -13.18 -5.63
CA CYS A 194 10.01 -13.43 -4.21
C CYS A 194 11.40 -14.02 -3.89
N ASN A 195 12.11 -14.60 -4.87
CA ASN A 195 13.45 -15.19 -4.64
C ASN A 195 14.60 -14.19 -4.84
N TRP A 196 14.33 -12.97 -5.31
CA TRP A 196 15.39 -12.03 -5.71
C TRP A 196 15.96 -11.18 -4.57
N LEU A 197 15.22 -10.98 -3.48
CA LEU A 197 15.68 -10.16 -2.35
C LEU A 197 16.75 -10.83 -1.46
N GLN A 198 17.08 -12.10 -1.69
CA GLN A 198 18.18 -12.80 -0.99
C GLN A 198 19.54 -12.69 -1.70
N LEU A 199 19.60 -12.10 -2.91
CA LEU A 199 20.80 -12.07 -3.76
C LEU A 199 21.46 -10.68 -3.88
N LEU A 200 20.98 -9.68 -3.13
CA LEU A 200 21.48 -8.30 -3.22
C LEU A 200 22.60 -7.94 -2.23
N ASP A 201 23.12 -8.92 -1.48
CA ASP A 201 24.40 -8.76 -0.77
C ASP A 201 25.57 -8.98 -1.73
N GLY A 202 25.86 -7.94 -2.50
CA GLY A 202 27.11 -7.76 -3.23
C GLY A 202 27.16 -8.41 -4.61
N ILE A 203 26.90 -7.62 -5.66
CA ILE A 203 27.60 -7.68 -6.96
C ILE A 203 27.28 -6.38 -7.71
N LEU A 204 28.35 -5.66 -8.08
CA LEU A 204 28.36 -4.56 -9.02
C LEU A 204 27.85 -5.02 -10.40
N ILE A 205 27.11 -4.12 -11.05
CA ILE A 205 26.52 -4.24 -12.38
C ILE A 205 27.50 -4.85 -13.41
N GLU A 206 27.06 -5.87 -14.15
CA GLU A 206 27.52 -6.14 -15.52
C GLU A 206 26.32 -6.43 -16.42
N VAL A 207 25.84 -5.41 -17.14
CA VAL A 207 24.82 -5.54 -18.18
C VAL A 207 25.45 -6.28 -19.37
N GLN A 208 25.20 -7.58 -19.48
CA GLN A 208 25.59 -8.33 -20.67
C GLN A 208 24.83 -7.79 -21.91
N LYS A 209 25.59 -7.47 -22.96
CA LYS A 209 25.06 -7.05 -24.27
C LYS A 209 24.11 -8.11 -24.85
N PRO A 210 22.98 -7.72 -25.45
CA PRO A 210 22.06 -8.68 -26.08
C PRO A 210 22.61 -9.21 -27.41
N HIS A 211 22.41 -10.52 -27.61
CA HIS A 211 22.79 -11.35 -28.77
C HIS A 211 21.97 -10.98 -30.03
N PRO A 212 22.51 -11.05 -31.28
CA PRO A 212 21.90 -10.37 -32.43
C PRO A 212 20.78 -11.16 -33.16
N LYS A 213 19.94 -11.95 -32.46
CA LYS A 213 18.93 -12.81 -33.11
C LYS A 213 17.52 -12.81 -32.50
N SER A 214 17.07 -11.69 -31.94
CA SER A 214 15.65 -11.48 -31.61
C SER A 214 15.15 -10.15 -32.18
N ARG A 215 14.89 -10.13 -33.50
CA ARG A 215 14.02 -9.12 -34.10
C ARG A 215 12.59 -9.51 -33.81
N LEU A 216 11.96 -8.83 -32.86
CA LEU A 216 10.54 -8.40 -32.89
C LEU A 216 10.20 -7.85 -31.50
N VAL A 217 9.48 -6.73 -31.51
CA VAL A 217 8.99 -5.97 -30.34
C VAL A 217 10.08 -5.14 -29.64
N TYR A 218 10.35 -3.94 -30.16
CA TYR A 218 10.61 -2.71 -29.39
C TYR A 218 10.83 -1.57 -30.41
N CYS A 219 9.74 -1.04 -30.96
CA CYS A 219 9.78 0.15 -31.83
C CYS A 219 8.79 1.22 -31.36
N TRP A 220 8.67 1.41 -30.04
CA TRP A 220 7.77 2.42 -29.47
C TRP A 220 8.41 3.36 -28.44
N LEU A 221 9.73 3.30 -28.23
CA LEU A 221 10.38 4.08 -27.16
C LEU A 221 11.71 4.72 -27.57
N PHE A 222 11.82 5.15 -28.83
CA PHE A 222 12.98 5.92 -29.30
C PHE A 222 12.63 7.34 -29.81
N ALA A 223 11.36 7.75 -29.79
CA ALA A 223 10.91 8.99 -30.44
C ALA A 223 10.79 10.23 -29.53
N HIS A 224 11.12 10.15 -28.23
CA HIS A 224 11.03 11.32 -27.33
C HIS A 224 12.36 11.96 -26.94
N HIS A 225 13.46 11.59 -27.61
CA HIS A 225 14.77 12.21 -27.35
C HIS A 225 15.33 13.04 -28.53
N TRP A 226 14.62 13.14 -29.66
CA TRP A 226 15.10 13.93 -30.80
C TRP A 226 13.99 14.78 -31.42
N ASN A 227 14.26 16.08 -31.47
CA ASN A 227 13.47 17.14 -32.06
C ASN A 227 13.37 16.92 -33.59
N LEU A 228 12.34 16.21 -34.04
CA LEU A 228 11.97 16.10 -35.46
C LEU A 228 10.55 16.64 -35.63
N ARG A 229 10.48 17.90 -36.06
CA ARG A 229 9.33 18.42 -36.82
C ARG A 229 9.26 17.58 -38.10
N ASP A 230 8.04 17.25 -38.53
CA ASP A 230 7.70 16.54 -39.77
C ASP A 230 7.68 15.00 -39.71
N VAL A 231 6.69 14.42 -38.99
CA VAL A 231 6.09 13.13 -39.39
C VAL A 231 4.58 13.17 -39.10
N HIS A 232 3.76 13.14 -40.17
CA HIS A 232 2.32 12.94 -40.09
C HIS A 232 1.99 11.53 -39.56
N PHE A 233 1.16 11.42 -38.53
CA PHE A 233 0.55 10.17 -38.07
C PHE A 233 -0.93 10.13 -38.50
N PRO A 234 -1.43 9.06 -39.16
CA PRO A 234 -2.85 8.80 -39.22
C PRO A 234 -3.32 8.11 -37.92
N LEU A 235 -4.35 8.67 -37.28
CA LEU A 235 -5.08 8.04 -36.19
C LEU A 235 -5.82 6.80 -36.72
N CYS A 236 -5.55 5.62 -36.15
CA CYS A 236 -6.45 4.47 -36.25
C CYS A 236 -7.26 4.33 -34.96
N TYR A 237 -8.54 4.72 -35.05
CA TYR A 237 -9.57 4.35 -34.09
C TYR A 237 -9.91 2.86 -34.26
N TYR A 238 -9.96 2.11 -33.17
CA TYR A 238 -10.46 0.73 -33.17
C TYR A 238 -11.97 0.77 -32.89
N TRP A 239 -12.79 0.51 -33.91
CA TRP A 239 -14.23 0.26 -33.77
C TRP A 239 -14.48 -1.20 -34.15
N GLY A 240 -14.84 -2.02 -33.16
CA GLY A 240 -15.14 -3.43 -33.35
C GLY A 240 -16.57 -3.61 -33.85
N GLY A 241 -16.72 -3.94 -35.14
CA GLY A 241 -17.96 -4.45 -35.71
C GLY A 241 -17.66 -5.70 -36.54
N THR A 242 -18.10 -6.86 -36.09
CA THR A 242 -18.08 -8.10 -36.89
C THR A 242 -19.41 -8.26 -37.61
N ALA A 243 -19.38 -8.12 -38.93
CA ALA A 243 -20.37 -8.68 -39.84
C ALA A 243 -19.61 -9.35 -40.99
N HIS A 244 -19.67 -10.68 -41.04
CA HIS A 244 -20.10 -11.51 -42.18
C HIS A 244 -19.86 -12.99 -41.86
#